data_AF-A0A962XJI8-F1
#
_entry.id   AF-A0A962XJI8-F1
#
_cell.length_a   1.000
_cell.length_b   1.000
_cell.length_c   1.000
_cell.angle_alpha   90.00
_cell.angle_beta   90.00
_cell.angle_gamma   90.00
#
_symmetry.space_group_name_H-M   'P 1'
#
loop_
_entity.id
_entity.type
_entity.pdbx_description
1 polymer ?
#
loop_
_entity_poly.entity_id
_entity_poly.type
_entity_poly.pdbx_seq_one_letter_code
_entity_poly.pdbx_strand_id
1 'polypeptide(L)'
;WFLGEQVSRRDWLILLVMIGGMILFFLDDLTLTGYWGNIIALIDGFCFGWMALFMRRQKDGSALSSLLLGNLIAGVIGLPFMFQFMPDLSSWFGLVLLGVVQLGLPYILFALALRHVRAVEGILIPMIEPVLNPVWVFLMMGEKPGVWALLGGAIILGAVMVRARR
;
A
#
# COMPACT_ATOMS: atom_id res chain seq x y z
N TRP A 1 -5.62 20.84 2.17
CA TRP A 1 -4.64 21.94 2.20
C TRP A 1 -3.61 21.79 1.08
N PHE A 2 -2.76 20.76 1.07
CA PHE A 2 -1.66 20.62 0.10
C PHE A 2 -2.06 20.58 -1.40
N LEU A 3 -3.07 19.78 -1.76
CA LEU A 3 -3.56 19.68 -3.15
C LEU A 3 -4.74 20.62 -3.45
N GLY A 4 -5.25 21.35 -2.46
CA GLY A 4 -6.51 22.10 -2.60
C GLY A 4 -7.77 21.22 -2.80
N GLU A 5 -7.64 19.90 -2.89
CA GLU A 5 -8.78 18.97 -2.98
C GLU A 5 -9.62 19.04 -1.68
N GLN A 6 -10.93 19.31 -1.82
CA GLN A 6 -11.83 19.32 -0.68
C GLN A 6 -12.19 17.90 -0.26
N VAL A 7 -11.75 17.52 0.93
CA VAL A 7 -12.11 16.26 1.59
C VAL A 7 -13.46 16.45 2.27
N SER A 8 -14.48 15.68 1.87
CA SER A 8 -15.80 15.81 2.46
C SER A 8 -15.83 15.21 3.87
N ARG A 9 -16.79 15.63 4.71
CA ARG A 9 -16.99 15.01 6.04
C ARG A 9 -17.20 13.49 5.96
N ARG A 10 -17.77 12.99 4.83
CA ARG A 10 -17.93 11.55 4.60
C ARG A 10 -16.59 10.85 4.35
N ASP A 11 -15.66 11.48 3.65
CA ASP A 11 -14.33 10.90 3.39
C ASP A 11 -13.55 10.72 4.70
N TRP A 12 -13.66 11.66 5.64
CA TRP A 12 -13.09 11.53 6.98
C TRP A 12 -13.70 10.36 7.76
N LEU A 13 -15.01 10.20 7.70
CA LEU A 13 -15.69 9.08 8.36
C LEU A 13 -15.25 7.75 7.75
N ILE A 14 -15.15 7.66 6.43
CA ILE A 14 -14.68 6.45 5.73
C ILE A 14 -13.24 6.14 6.11
N LEU A 15 -12.35 7.14 6.16
CA LEU A 15 -10.98 6.99 6.63
C LEU A 15 -10.91 6.39 8.04
N LEU A 16 -11.68 6.94 8.99
CA LEU A 16 -11.72 6.43 10.36
C LEU A 16 -12.25 4.98 10.42
N VAL A 17 -13.29 4.67 9.65
CA VAL A 17 -13.83 3.30 9.57
C VAL A 17 -12.81 2.33 8.98
N MET A 18 -12.06 2.73 7.94
CA MET A 18 -11.03 1.90 7.34
C MET A 18 -9.84 1.66 8.28
N ILE A 19 -9.41 2.70 9.02
CA ILE A 19 -8.37 2.55 10.05
C ILE A 19 -8.85 1.59 11.15
N GLY A 20 -10.07 1.76 11.66
CA GLY A 20 -10.64 0.86 12.65
C GLY A 20 -10.77 -0.57 12.13
N GLY A 21 -11.19 -0.74 10.87
CA GLY A 21 -11.24 -2.04 10.19
C GLY A 21 -9.87 -2.70 10.09
N MET A 22 -8.81 -1.96 9.76
CA MET A 22 -7.43 -2.48 9.70
C MET A 22 -6.90 -2.89 11.08
N ILE A 23 -7.21 -2.10 12.13
CA ILE A 23 -6.84 -2.46 13.51
C ILE A 23 -7.54 -3.76 13.93
N LEU A 24 -8.83 -3.90 13.64
CA LEU A 24 -9.56 -5.14 13.90
C LEU A 24 -9.01 -6.31 13.08
N PHE A 25 -8.63 -6.05 11.83
CA PHE A 25 -8.14 -7.09 10.93
C PHE A 25 -6.86 -7.77 11.45
N PHE A 26 -5.95 -6.97 12.01
CA PHE A 26 -4.67 -7.44 12.56
C PHE A 26 -4.68 -7.55 14.09
N LEU A 27 -5.85 -7.56 14.73
CA LEU A 27 -5.96 -7.48 16.19
C LEU A 27 -5.21 -8.61 16.89
N ASP A 28 -5.30 -9.83 16.34
CA ASP A 28 -4.70 -11.03 16.92
C ASP A 28 -3.17 -11.06 16.75
N ASP A 29 -2.62 -10.33 15.76
CA ASP A 29 -1.19 -10.31 15.40
C ASP A 29 -0.47 -9.02 15.83
N LEU A 30 -1.18 -8.10 16.52
CA LEU A 30 -0.61 -6.84 17.00
C LEU A 30 0.37 -7.09 18.15
N THR A 31 1.65 -6.90 17.87
CA THR A 31 2.72 -7.04 18.86
C THR A 31 3.49 -5.73 19.06
N LEU A 32 3.84 -5.43 20.31
CA LEU A 32 4.74 -4.30 20.65
C LEU A 32 6.22 -4.73 20.63
N THR A 33 6.48 -6.00 20.38
CA THR A 33 7.83 -6.54 20.21
C THR A 33 8.44 -5.99 18.92
N GLY A 34 9.69 -5.52 18.97
CA GLY A 34 10.33 -4.91 17.80
C GLY A 34 9.89 -3.46 17.53
N TYR A 35 9.72 -2.65 18.58
CA TYR A 35 9.25 -1.26 18.48
C TYR A 35 9.97 -0.39 17.43
N TRP A 36 11.26 -0.61 17.17
CA TRP A 36 11.98 0.07 16.08
C TRP A 36 11.41 -0.24 14.70
N GLY A 37 11.07 -1.50 14.43
CA GLY A 37 10.39 -1.91 13.21
C GLY A 37 9.03 -1.24 13.07
N ASN A 38 8.26 -1.16 14.17
CA ASN A 38 6.97 -0.47 14.17
C ASN A 38 7.12 1.03 13.86
N ILE A 39 8.13 1.70 14.43
CA ILE A 39 8.42 3.11 14.12
C ILE A 39 8.78 3.29 12.65
N ILE A 40 9.64 2.41 12.10
CA ILE A 40 10.04 2.47 10.69
C ILE A 40 8.83 2.23 9.78
N ALA A 41 7.95 1.28 10.11
CA ALA A 41 6.72 1.01 9.34
C ALA A 41 5.75 2.20 9.35
N LEU A 42 5.63 2.92 10.47
CA LEU A 42 4.84 4.14 10.54
C LEU A 42 5.42 5.27 9.68
N ILE A 43 6.75 5.41 9.68
CA ILE A 43 7.45 6.38 8.82
C ILE A 43 7.24 6.01 7.35
N ASP A 44 7.33 4.74 6.98
CA ASP A 44 7.09 4.25 5.63
C ASP A 44 5.66 4.58 5.15
N GLY A 45 4.65 4.29 5.98
CA GLY A 45 3.26 4.66 5.68
C GLY A 45 3.06 6.18 5.50
N PHE A 46 3.74 7.00 6.30
CA PHE A 46 3.74 8.45 6.14
C PHE A 46 4.40 8.90 4.82
N CYS A 47 5.56 8.33 4.49
CA CYS A 47 6.27 8.57 3.24
C CYS A 47 5.44 8.16 2.02
N PHE A 48 4.75 7.02 2.08
CA PHE A 48 3.86 6.54 1.02
C PHE A 48 2.69 7.50 0.79
N GLY A 49 2.08 8.01 1.86
CA GLY A 49 1.05 9.05 1.76
C GLY A 49 1.56 10.31 1.04
N TRP A 50 2.79 10.75 1.38
CA TRP A 50 3.44 11.89 0.73
C TRP A 50 3.77 11.63 -0.74
N MET A 51 4.25 10.43 -1.05
CA MET A 51 4.50 10.00 -2.43
C MET A 51 3.24 10.13 -3.28
N ALA A 52 2.10 9.60 -2.81
CA ALA A 52 0.83 9.70 -3.52
C ALA A 52 0.38 11.17 -3.73
N LEU A 53 0.58 12.04 -2.72
CA LEU A 53 0.28 13.47 -2.83
C LEU A 53 1.17 14.17 -3.88
N PHE A 54 2.47 13.91 -3.90
CA PHE A 54 3.39 14.49 -4.88
C PHE A 54 3.13 13.99 -6.29
N MET A 55 2.87 12.68 -6.45
CA MET A 55 2.49 12.10 -7.74
C MET A 55 1.21 12.74 -8.28
N ARG A 56 0.19 12.93 -7.43
CA ARG A 56 -1.05 13.61 -7.80
C ARG A 56 -0.81 15.07 -8.20
N ARG A 57 0.11 15.76 -7.51
CA ARG A 57 0.48 17.14 -7.87
C ARG A 57 1.18 17.21 -9.22
N GLN A 58 1.94 16.18 -9.59
CA GLN A 58 2.61 16.04 -10.88
C GLN A 58 1.79 15.25 -11.92
N LYS A 59 0.47 15.12 -11.73
CA LYS A 59 -0.38 14.31 -12.63
C LYS A 59 -0.23 14.71 -14.11
N ASP A 60 -0.06 15.99 -14.41
CA ASP A 60 0.08 16.51 -15.78
C ASP A 60 1.55 16.61 -16.23
N GLY A 61 2.49 16.24 -15.35
CA GLY A 61 3.93 16.25 -15.58
C GLY A 61 4.54 14.85 -15.56
N SER A 62 5.72 14.73 -14.95
CA SER A 62 6.60 13.56 -15.01
C SER A 62 6.60 12.70 -13.74
N ALA A 63 5.42 12.41 -13.18
CA ALA A 63 5.30 11.58 -11.96
C ALA A 63 6.04 10.23 -12.07
N LEU A 64 6.01 9.58 -13.23
CA LEU A 64 6.76 8.34 -13.50
C LEU A 64 8.28 8.56 -13.44
N SER A 65 8.80 9.67 -13.94
CA SER A 65 10.23 9.97 -13.89
C SER A 65 10.71 10.18 -12.45
N SER A 66 9.89 10.81 -11.60
CA SER A 66 10.20 10.94 -10.17
C SER A 66 10.20 9.60 -9.46
N LEU A 67 9.24 8.71 -9.77
CA LEU A 67 9.25 7.32 -9.27
C LEU A 67 10.48 6.54 -9.72
N LEU A 68 10.86 6.64 -10.99
CA LEU A 68 12.06 5.97 -11.51
C LEU A 68 13.32 6.46 -10.79
N LEU A 69 13.48 7.77 -10.62
CA LEU A 69 14.61 8.33 -9.88
C LEU A 69 14.63 7.86 -8.42
N GLY A 70 13.48 7.83 -7.75
CA GLY A 70 13.35 7.32 -6.39
C GLY A 70 13.79 5.85 -6.27
N ASN A 71 13.35 5.01 -7.20
CA ASN A 71 13.74 3.59 -7.23
C ASN A 71 15.21 3.39 -7.60
N LEU A 72 15.80 4.23 -8.46
CA LEU A 72 17.23 4.20 -8.74
C LEU A 72 18.05 4.55 -7.48
N ILE A 73 17.64 5.59 -6.75
CA ILE A 73 18.28 5.96 -5.47
C ILE A 73 18.15 4.82 -4.46
N ALA A 74 16.94 4.25 -4.32
CA ALA A 74 16.71 3.11 -3.44
C ALA A 74 17.58 1.90 -3.83
N GLY A 75 17.72 1.63 -5.13
CA GLY A 75 18.61 0.60 -5.67
C GLY A 75 20.08 0.86 -5.31
N VAL A 76 20.58 2.09 -5.50
CA VAL A 76 21.96 2.46 -5.15
C VAL A 76 22.21 2.35 -3.65
N ILE A 77 21.27 2.77 -2.81
CA ILE A 77 21.36 2.64 -1.35
C ILE A 77 21.31 1.17 -0.92
N GLY A 78 20.50 0.34 -1.60
CA GLY A 78 20.36 -1.09 -1.33
C GLY A 78 21.51 -1.95 -1.83
N LEU A 79 22.24 -1.50 -2.86
CA LEU A 79 23.28 -2.27 -3.55
C LEU A 79 24.40 -2.78 -2.61
N PRO A 80 24.93 -1.98 -1.66
CA PRO A 80 25.92 -2.45 -0.69
C PRO A 80 25.45 -3.64 0.16
N PHE A 81 24.15 -3.71 0.47
CA PHE A 81 23.57 -4.79 1.28
C PHE A 81 23.44 -6.10 0.50
N MET A 82 23.26 -6.03 -0.82
CA MET A 82 23.23 -7.21 -1.69
C MET A 82 24.56 -7.98 -1.64
N PHE A 83 25.69 -7.29 -1.45
CA PHE A 83 26.99 -7.96 -1.37
C PHE A 83 27.21 -8.70 -0.04
N GLN A 84 26.40 -8.44 0.99
CA GLN A 84 26.45 -9.21 2.24
C GLN A 84 25.77 -10.57 2.08
N PHE A 85 24.73 -10.65 1.24
CA PHE A 85 23.95 -11.86 0.97
C PHE A 85 23.70 -11.98 -0.54
N MET A 86 24.68 -12.54 -1.24
CA MET A 86 24.66 -12.59 -2.70
C MET A 86 23.53 -13.51 -3.19
N PRO A 87 22.62 -13.03 -4.07
CA PRO A 87 21.50 -13.84 -4.52
C PRO A 87 21.96 -15.01 -5.39
N ASP A 88 21.37 -16.18 -5.18
CA ASP A 88 21.49 -17.33 -6.07
C ASP A 88 20.60 -17.16 -7.32
N LEU A 89 20.70 -18.09 -8.27
CA LEU A 89 19.98 -17.99 -9.55
C LEU A 89 18.44 -17.95 -9.36
N SER A 90 17.92 -18.67 -8.35
CA SER A 90 16.49 -18.67 -8.06
C SER A 90 16.03 -17.33 -7.44
N SER A 91 16.84 -16.76 -6.53
CA SER A 91 16.58 -15.44 -5.97
C SER A 91 16.65 -14.34 -7.02
N TRP A 92 17.56 -14.42 -8.00
CA TRP A 92 17.60 -13.47 -9.13
C TRP A 92 16.31 -13.48 -9.95
N PHE A 93 15.77 -14.66 -10.23
CA PHE A 93 14.47 -14.77 -10.90
C PHE A 93 13.36 -14.12 -10.06
N GLY A 94 13.34 -14.40 -8.74
CA GLY A 94 12.41 -13.75 -7.81
C GLY A 94 12.54 -12.23 -7.79
N LEU A 95 13.76 -11.69 -7.74
CA LEU A 95 14.02 -10.25 -7.76
C LEU A 95 13.50 -9.58 -9.03
N VAL A 96 13.71 -10.20 -10.19
CA VAL A 96 13.18 -9.68 -11.47
C VAL A 96 11.65 -9.73 -11.47
N LEU A 97 11.06 -10.83 -11.01
CA LEU A 97 9.62 -11.00 -10.95
C LEU A 97 8.97 -9.96 -10.01
N LEU A 98 9.48 -9.82 -8.78
CA LEU A 98 8.97 -8.86 -7.81
C LEU A 98 9.23 -7.42 -8.28
N GLY A 99 10.41 -7.13 -8.82
CA GLY A 99 10.75 -5.81 -9.33
C GLY A 99 9.89 -5.35 -10.50
N VAL A 100 9.63 -6.22 -11.48
CA VAL A 100 8.87 -5.87 -12.69
C VAL A 100 7.37 -6.01 -12.46
N VAL A 101 6.91 -7.17 -11.97
CA VAL A 101 5.49 -7.51 -11.91
C VAL A 101 4.83 -6.98 -10.64
N GLN A 102 5.52 -7.07 -9.49
CA GLN A 102 4.94 -6.65 -8.21
C GLN A 102 5.16 -5.16 -7.91
N LEU A 103 6.26 -4.56 -8.37
CA LEU A 103 6.61 -3.17 -8.07
C LEU A 103 6.42 -2.24 -9.29
N GLY A 104 7.11 -2.54 -10.39
CA GLY A 104 7.12 -1.68 -11.58
C GLY A 104 5.75 -1.51 -12.23
N LEU A 105 5.06 -2.61 -12.53
CA LEU A 105 3.75 -2.59 -13.18
C LEU A 105 2.70 -1.87 -12.29
N PRO A 106 2.54 -2.18 -10.99
CA PRO A 106 1.61 -1.44 -10.13
C PRO A 106 1.95 0.04 -10.00
N TYR A 107 3.22 0.45 -9.93
CA TYR A 107 3.57 1.87 -9.91
C TYR A 107 3.16 2.62 -11.18
N ILE A 108 3.27 1.99 -12.35
CA ILE A 108 2.79 2.58 -13.60
C ILE A 108 1.26 2.73 -13.56
N LEU A 109 0.55 1.67 -13.18
CA LEU A 109 -0.91 1.69 -13.07
C LEU A 109 -1.38 2.72 -12.02
N PHE A 110 -0.69 2.80 -10.88
CA PHE A 110 -0.97 3.74 -9.81
C PHE A 110 -0.78 5.20 -10.26
N ALA A 111 0.32 5.48 -10.97
CA ALA A 111 0.57 6.79 -11.56
C ALA A 111 -0.52 7.19 -12.57
N LEU A 112 -0.95 6.25 -13.42
CA LEU A 112 -2.03 6.47 -14.38
C LEU A 112 -3.39 6.67 -13.69
N ALA A 113 -3.68 5.88 -12.65
CA ALA A 113 -4.91 5.99 -11.87
C ALA A 113 -4.98 7.36 -11.18
N LEU A 114 -3.89 7.81 -10.54
CA LEU A 114 -3.80 9.11 -9.87
C LEU A 114 -3.96 10.32 -10.79
N ARG A 115 -3.94 10.15 -12.12
CA ARG A 115 -4.38 11.22 -13.05
C ARG A 115 -5.89 11.41 -13.04
N HIS A 116 -6.64 10.33 -12.84
CA HIS A 116 -8.10 10.29 -12.96
C HIS A 116 -8.82 10.35 -11.61
N VAL A 117 -8.18 9.86 -10.53
CA VAL A 117 -8.79 9.80 -9.18
C VAL A 117 -8.13 10.77 -8.21
N ARG A 118 -8.89 11.24 -7.21
CA ARG A 118 -8.35 12.10 -6.14
C ARG A 118 -7.27 11.37 -5.33
N ALA A 119 -6.35 12.10 -4.70
CA ALA A 119 -5.28 11.45 -3.92
C ALA A 119 -5.83 10.52 -2.83
N VAL A 120 -6.90 10.94 -2.16
CA VAL A 120 -7.56 10.14 -1.12
C VAL A 120 -8.23 8.88 -1.70
N GLU A 121 -8.68 8.90 -2.94
CA GLU A 121 -9.21 7.69 -3.62
C GLU A 121 -8.07 6.73 -3.95
N GLY A 122 -6.98 7.26 -4.51
CA GLY A 122 -5.79 6.48 -4.82
C GLY A 122 -5.21 5.75 -3.61
N ILE A 123 -5.28 6.32 -2.40
CA ILE A 123 -4.75 5.68 -1.19
C ILE A 123 -5.74 4.69 -0.54
N LEU A 124 -7.05 4.94 -0.65
CA LEU A 124 -8.05 4.07 -0.01
C LEU A 124 -8.40 2.83 -0.83
N ILE A 125 -8.37 2.89 -2.16
CA ILE A 125 -8.69 1.72 -3.01
C ILE A 125 -7.71 0.56 -2.76
N PRO A 126 -6.39 0.78 -2.66
CA PRO A 126 -5.41 -0.29 -2.37
C PRO A 126 -5.60 -0.95 -1.00
N MET A 127 -6.37 -0.38 -0.07
CA MET A 127 -6.68 -1.03 1.21
C MET A 127 -7.55 -2.29 1.05
N ILE A 128 -8.07 -2.56 -0.14
CA ILE A 128 -8.69 -3.85 -0.47
C ILE A 128 -7.62 -4.96 -0.52
N GLU A 129 -6.37 -4.66 -0.90
CA GLU A 129 -5.31 -5.66 -1.07
C GLU A 129 -5.00 -6.42 0.23
N PRO A 130 -4.78 -5.77 1.39
CA PRO A 130 -4.61 -6.49 2.66
C PRO A 130 -5.77 -7.43 2.98
N VAL A 131 -7.00 -7.05 2.64
CA VAL A 131 -8.20 -7.85 2.90
C VAL A 131 -8.26 -9.08 1.99
N LEU A 132 -7.73 -8.99 0.77
CA LEU A 132 -7.66 -10.13 -0.15
C LEU A 132 -6.56 -11.13 0.23
N ASN A 133 -5.53 -10.73 0.97
CA ASN A 133 -4.42 -11.62 1.33
C ASN A 133 -4.89 -12.91 2.04
N PRO A 134 -5.70 -12.87 3.13
CA PRO A 134 -6.19 -14.10 3.75
C PRO A 134 -7.12 -14.92 2.87
N VAL A 135 -7.80 -14.30 1.89
CA VAL A 135 -8.63 -15.04 0.92
C VAL A 135 -7.75 -15.93 0.06
N TRP A 136 -6.62 -15.40 -0.44
CA TRP A 136 -5.66 -16.18 -1.22
C TRP A 136 -5.00 -17.28 -0.39
N VAL A 137 -4.57 -16.96 0.85
CA VAL A 137 -3.98 -17.95 1.75
C VAL A 137 -4.98 -19.06 2.09
N PHE A 138 -6.24 -18.71 2.36
CA PHE A 138 -7.29 -19.71 2.58
C PHE A 138 -7.50 -20.61 1.37
N LEU A 139 -7.52 -20.07 0.15
CA LEU A 139 -7.72 -20.85 -1.07
C LEU A 139 -6.53 -21.75 -1.42
N MET A 140 -5.29 -21.29 -1.19
CA MET A 140 -4.08 -22.02 -1.59
C MET A 140 -3.52 -22.92 -0.49
N MET A 141 -3.58 -22.49 0.77
CA MET A 141 -3.00 -23.20 1.91
C MET A 141 -4.06 -23.79 2.87
N GLY A 142 -5.33 -23.37 2.76
CA GLY A 142 -6.40 -23.85 3.64
C GLY A 142 -6.42 -23.20 5.03
N GLU A 143 -5.56 -22.21 5.30
CA GLU A 143 -5.52 -21.51 6.58
C GLU A 143 -6.75 -20.60 6.72
N LYS A 144 -7.55 -20.82 7.76
CA LYS A 144 -8.77 -20.07 7.98
C LYS A 144 -8.44 -18.71 8.62
N PRO A 145 -8.87 -17.58 8.03
CA PRO A 145 -8.75 -16.30 8.69
C PRO A 145 -9.49 -16.27 10.03
N GLY A 146 -8.91 -15.58 11.00
CA GLY A 146 -9.52 -15.36 12.31
C GLY A 146 -10.84 -14.58 12.21
N VAL A 147 -11.65 -14.66 13.27
CA VAL A 147 -12.96 -13.96 13.32
C VAL A 147 -12.76 -12.45 13.20
N TRP A 148 -11.73 -11.90 13.83
CA TRP A 148 -11.40 -10.48 13.77
C TRP A 148 -10.94 -10.03 12.39
N ALA A 149 -10.13 -10.85 11.70
CA ALA A 149 -9.75 -10.64 10.30
C ALA A 149 -10.99 -10.58 9.37
N LEU A 150 -11.95 -11.49 9.55
CA LEU A 150 -13.20 -11.49 8.78
C LEU A 150 -14.05 -10.23 9.06
N LEU A 151 -14.20 -9.84 10.32
CA LEU A 151 -14.96 -8.64 10.71
C LEU A 151 -14.29 -7.36 10.19
N GLY A 152 -12.97 -7.21 10.40
CA GLY A 152 -12.20 -6.09 9.88
C GLY A 152 -12.27 -5.99 8.36
N GLY A 153 -12.15 -7.13 7.67
CA GLY A 153 -12.27 -7.23 6.22
C GLY A 153 -13.65 -6.80 5.71
N ALA A 154 -14.73 -7.26 6.37
CA ALA A 154 -16.09 -6.86 6.04
C ALA A 154 -16.31 -5.34 6.22
N ILE A 155 -15.76 -4.75 7.28
CA ILE A 155 -15.82 -3.31 7.53
C ILE A 155 -15.11 -2.53 6.41
N ILE A 156 -13.90 -2.93 6.05
CA ILE A 156 -13.11 -2.28 5.00
C ILE A 156 -13.83 -2.37 3.65
N LEU A 157 -14.29 -3.56 3.27
CA LEU A 157 -15.03 -3.77 2.01
C LEU A 157 -16.33 -2.94 1.98
N GLY A 158 -17.08 -2.93 3.07
CA GLY A 158 -18.29 -2.11 3.20
C GLY A 158 -17.99 -0.61 3.06
N ALA A 159 -16.93 -0.13 3.70
CA ALA A 159 -16.51 1.27 3.60
C ALA A 159 -16.11 1.67 2.17
N VAL A 160 -15.38 0.79 1.47
CA VAL A 160 -15.02 0.99 0.06
C VAL A 160 -16.26 0.99 -0.84
N MET A 161 -17.21 0.06 -0.66
CA MET A 161 -18.45 0.01 -1.44
C MET A 161 -19.30 1.27 -1.24
N VAL A 162 -19.43 1.75 0.00
CA VAL A 162 -20.15 2.99 0.32
C VAL A 162 -19.49 4.18 -0.36
N ARG A 163 -18.15 4.18 -0.44
CA ARG A 163 -17.41 5.24 -1.11
C ARG A 163 -17.56 5.21 -2.63
N ALA A 164 -17.53 4.01 -3.23
CA ALA A 164 -17.61 3.81 -4.68
C ALA A 164 -18.98 4.15 -5.29
N ARG A 165 -20.03 4.29 -4.48
CA ARG A 165 -21.38 4.72 -4.93
C ARG A 165 -21.53 6.24 -5.10
N ARG A 166 -20.43 6.99 -5.16
CA ARG A 166 -20.39 8.44 -5.38
C ARG A 166 -19.77 8.76 -6.73
#